data_AF-A0A959UBM8-F1
#
_entry.id   AF-A0A959UBM8-F1
#
_cell.length_a   1.000
_cell.length_b   1.000
_cell.length_c   1.000
_cell.angle_alpha   90.00
_cell.angle_beta   90.00
_cell.angle_gamma   90.00
#
_symmetry.space_group_name_H-M   'P 1'
#
loop_
_entity.id
_entity.type
_entity.pdbx_description
1 polymer ?
#
loop_
_entity_poly.entity_id
_entity_poly.type
_entity_poly.pdbx_seq_one_letter_code
_entity_poly.pdbx_strand_id
1 'polypeptide(L)'
;TNISGMKLTIDNSEVIDLPSNATTYTLENAEFREYSFKINTINSQNQESPSRYLTFTVGPTKIGYLGLAADVASISDDDEIASATWLFDNYPDAEYISFADIEAGFDLSEFRVLWWHYDKDDDNPELPAEALTTNVVSAITNFHANGGGLLLNTHAIEYLWTIGRITDNIGKLKGAGAGFSNGDTWSVGINIGLVHDESTHPVYQGLDIIQPDARKIIPLIGPGYREDHNFVLWIGDYYGIGNANEQVYSNLFNDAKLRILGVWDGITDYWMMANFEAMPNEEFEGTAIAIGIGAFEWNQNDGTNLYQDNIEEITQNALEYLKTR
;
A
#
# COMPACT_ATOMS: atom_id res chain seq x y z
N THR A 1 -39.91 10.59 -10.68
CA THR A 1 -40.72 10.72 -9.45
C THR A 1 -39.93 11.54 -8.46
N ASN A 2 -40.54 12.53 -7.79
CA ASN A 2 -39.79 13.35 -6.83
C ASN A 2 -39.51 12.53 -5.57
N ILE A 3 -38.25 12.48 -5.16
CA ILE A 3 -37.81 11.85 -3.92
C ILE A 3 -38.26 12.75 -2.77
N SER A 4 -39.00 12.19 -1.81
CA SER A 4 -39.51 12.86 -0.60
C SER A 4 -38.70 12.50 0.65
N GLY A 5 -37.94 11.41 0.61
CA GLY A 5 -37.06 10.98 1.69
C GLY A 5 -36.18 9.80 1.29
N MET A 6 -35.34 9.36 2.20
CA MET A 6 -34.59 8.11 2.08
C MET A 6 -34.74 7.30 3.36
N LYS A 7 -34.61 5.99 3.23
CA LYS A 7 -34.61 5.04 4.34
C LYS A 7 -33.29 4.29 4.33
N LEU A 8 -32.53 4.42 5.41
CA LEU A 8 -31.37 3.61 5.71
C LEU A 8 -31.78 2.54 6.70
N THR A 9 -31.49 1.27 6.40
CA THR A 9 -31.64 0.18 7.36
C THR A 9 -30.27 -0.40 7.67
N ILE A 10 -29.88 -0.44 8.94
CA ILE A 10 -28.64 -1.05 9.44
C ILE A 10 -29.00 -2.43 10.01
N ASP A 11 -28.26 -3.46 9.60
CA ASP A 11 -28.41 -4.86 10.04
C ASP A 11 -29.84 -5.39 10.00
N ASN A 12 -30.55 -4.97 8.94
CA ASN A 12 -31.95 -5.32 8.69
C ASN A 12 -32.93 -5.02 9.84
N SER A 13 -32.51 -4.22 10.83
CA SER A 13 -33.26 -4.03 12.08
C SER A 13 -33.40 -2.57 12.48
N GLU A 14 -32.33 -1.80 12.44
CA GLU A 14 -32.36 -0.38 12.75
C GLU A 14 -32.76 0.42 11.51
N VAL A 15 -33.85 1.19 11.59
CA VAL A 15 -34.37 1.98 10.47
C VAL A 15 -34.24 3.46 10.77
N ILE A 16 -33.56 4.18 9.89
CA ILE A 16 -33.32 5.62 9.96
C ILE A 16 -33.97 6.28 8.74
N ASP A 17 -34.92 7.17 8.99
CA ASP A 17 -35.52 8.01 7.97
C ASP A 17 -34.68 9.29 7.78
N LEU A 18 -34.20 9.49 6.56
CA LEU A 18 -33.36 10.61 6.15
C LEU A 18 -34.14 11.55 5.21
N PRO A 19 -33.84 12.86 5.22
CA PRO A 19 -34.47 13.79 4.29
C PRO A 19 -34.05 13.52 2.84
N SER A 20 -34.86 13.96 1.86
CA SER A 20 -34.62 13.72 0.43
C SER A 20 -33.33 14.29 -0.12
N ASN A 21 -32.73 15.24 0.59
CA ASN A 21 -31.47 15.90 0.23
C ASN A 21 -30.28 15.42 1.07
N ALA A 22 -30.42 14.40 1.92
CA ALA A 22 -29.27 13.87 2.65
C ALA A 22 -28.27 13.26 1.66
N THR A 23 -26.99 13.58 1.85
CA THR A 23 -25.87 13.04 1.09
C THR A 23 -24.94 12.20 1.96
N THR A 24 -25.07 12.31 3.28
CA THR A 24 -24.25 11.63 4.28
C THR A 24 -25.09 11.19 5.48
N TYR A 25 -24.63 10.15 6.16
CA TYR A 25 -25.09 9.70 7.47
C TYR A 25 -23.87 9.21 8.25
N THR A 26 -23.81 9.48 9.55
CA THR A 26 -22.68 9.09 10.41
C THR A 26 -23.18 8.18 11.51
N LEU A 27 -22.59 6.99 11.60
CA LEU A 27 -22.78 6.06 12.70
C LEU A 27 -21.65 6.30 13.72
N GLU A 28 -21.96 7.02 14.79
CA GLU A 28 -20.98 7.31 15.85
C GLU A 28 -20.79 6.13 16.80
N ASN A 29 -19.55 5.90 17.26
CA ASN A 29 -19.20 4.85 18.22
C ASN A 29 -19.64 3.43 17.79
N ALA A 30 -19.51 3.13 16.49
CA ALA A 30 -19.79 1.81 15.96
C ALA A 30 -18.87 0.76 16.62
N GLU A 31 -19.43 -0.38 16.98
CA GLU A 31 -18.68 -1.53 17.51
C GLU A 31 -17.84 -2.15 16.40
N PHE A 32 -16.72 -2.78 16.76
CA PHE A 32 -15.90 -3.50 15.78
C PHE A 32 -16.61 -4.76 15.29
N ARG A 33 -17.18 -4.67 14.10
CA ARG A 33 -17.85 -5.76 13.39
C ARG A 33 -18.19 -5.34 11.97
N GLU A 34 -18.64 -6.32 11.19
CA GLU A 34 -19.30 -6.07 9.92
C GLU A 34 -20.71 -5.48 10.15
N TYR A 35 -21.05 -4.48 9.33
CA TYR A 35 -22.35 -3.83 9.23
C TYR A 35 -22.92 -4.03 7.84
N SER A 36 -24.22 -4.27 7.77
CA SER A 36 -24.98 -4.31 6.52
C SER A 36 -25.92 -3.10 6.43
N PHE A 37 -25.78 -2.33 5.36
CA PHE A 37 -26.60 -1.16 5.07
C PHE A 37 -27.52 -1.44 3.89
N LYS A 38 -28.81 -1.15 4.06
CA LYS A 38 -29.81 -1.18 3.00
C LYS A 38 -30.38 0.22 2.80
N ILE A 39 -30.29 0.77 1.59
CA ILE A 39 -30.75 2.12 1.25
C ILE A 39 -31.91 2.02 0.26
N ASN A 40 -33.00 2.75 0.55
CA ASN A 40 -34.15 2.93 -0.32
C ASN A 40 -34.49 4.43 -0.41
N THR A 41 -34.79 4.94 -1.60
CA THR A 41 -35.40 6.28 -1.73
C THR A 41 -36.91 6.14 -1.61
N ILE A 42 -37.58 7.15 -1.05
CA ILE A 42 -39.03 7.20 -0.87
C ILE A 42 -39.57 8.30 -1.78
N ASN A 43 -40.67 8.02 -2.49
CA ASN A 43 -41.35 9.00 -3.33
C ASN A 43 -42.50 9.70 -2.60
N SER A 44 -43.09 10.72 -3.25
CA SER A 44 -44.26 11.46 -2.74
C SER A 44 -45.50 10.61 -2.40
N GLN A 45 -45.57 9.36 -2.87
CA GLN A 45 -46.65 8.40 -2.60
C GLN A 45 -46.26 7.39 -1.50
N ASN A 46 -45.15 7.63 -0.78
CA ASN A 46 -44.59 6.75 0.24
C ASN A 46 -44.21 5.36 -0.29
N GLN A 47 -43.80 5.26 -1.56
CA GLN A 47 -43.30 4.03 -2.16
C GLN A 47 -41.77 4.03 -2.15
N GLU A 48 -41.20 2.90 -1.77
CA GLU A 48 -39.75 2.67 -1.76
C GLU A 48 -39.23 2.28 -3.16
N SER A 49 -38.04 2.77 -3.51
CA SER A 49 -37.28 2.26 -4.65
C SER A 49 -36.78 0.83 -4.40
N PRO A 50 -36.30 0.11 -5.43
CA PRO A 50 -35.47 -1.07 -5.21
C PRO A 50 -34.31 -0.77 -4.26
N SER A 51 -33.99 -1.72 -3.40
CA SER A 51 -32.93 -1.58 -2.40
C SER A 51 -31.54 -1.51 -3.03
N ARG A 52 -30.63 -0.82 -2.36
CA ARG A 52 -29.18 -0.92 -2.55
C ARG A 52 -28.56 -1.43 -1.26
N TYR A 53 -27.61 -2.34 -1.38
CA TYR A 53 -26.93 -2.94 -0.24
C TYR A 53 -25.46 -2.55 -0.25
N LEU A 54 -24.91 -2.29 0.93
CA LEU A 54 -23.50 -2.06 1.18
C LEU A 54 -23.13 -2.83 2.45
N THR A 55 -22.01 -3.53 2.43
CA THR A 55 -21.42 -4.13 3.62
C THR A 55 -20.15 -3.34 3.96
N PHE A 56 -19.92 -3.08 5.24
CA PHE A 56 -18.74 -2.35 5.72
C PHE A 56 -18.27 -2.91 7.06
N THR A 57 -16.99 -3.17 7.19
CA THR A 57 -16.39 -3.62 8.45
C THR A 57 -15.83 -2.43 9.21
N VAL A 58 -16.37 -2.19 10.41
CA VAL A 58 -15.75 -1.27 11.36
C VAL A 58 -14.73 -2.10 12.14
N GLY A 59 -13.48 -1.64 12.14
CA GLY A 59 -12.39 -2.30 12.83
C GLY A 59 -11.36 -1.28 13.30
N PRO A 60 -10.20 -1.75 13.75
CA PRO A 60 -9.07 -0.88 14.01
C PRO A 60 -8.74 -0.01 12.80
N THR A 61 -8.25 1.20 13.03
CA THR A 61 -7.75 2.10 11.97
C THR A 61 -6.31 2.57 12.22
N LYS A 62 -5.75 2.20 13.38
CA LYS A 62 -4.45 2.67 13.86
C LYS A 62 -3.33 2.18 12.94
N ILE A 63 -2.34 3.03 12.71
CA ILE A 63 -1.14 2.69 11.92
C ILE A 63 0.04 2.48 12.87
N GLY A 64 0.77 1.40 12.68
CA GLY A 64 2.05 1.15 13.36
C GLY A 64 3.20 1.41 12.39
N TYR A 65 4.15 2.27 12.74
CA TYR A 65 5.39 2.44 11.99
C TYR A 65 6.47 1.56 12.60
N LEU A 66 6.95 0.58 11.84
CA LEU A 66 7.95 -0.38 12.31
C LEU A 66 9.36 0.16 12.11
N GLY A 67 10.27 -0.16 13.03
CA GLY A 67 11.68 0.17 12.84
C GLY A 67 12.63 -0.51 13.81
N LEU A 68 13.92 -0.29 13.59
CA LEU A 68 15.01 -0.86 14.39
C LEU A 68 15.34 -0.03 15.63
N ALA A 69 15.14 1.29 15.53
CA ALA A 69 15.46 2.23 16.57
C ALA A 69 14.56 1.98 17.81
N ALA A 70 15.01 2.42 18.98
CA ALA A 70 14.22 2.23 20.21
C ALA A 70 12.98 3.13 20.23
N ASP A 71 13.06 4.28 19.57
CA ASP A 71 12.00 5.25 19.39
C ASP A 71 12.22 6.07 18.12
N VAL A 72 11.18 6.79 17.68
CA VAL A 72 11.21 7.61 16.45
C VAL A 72 12.34 8.65 16.45
N ALA A 73 12.74 9.19 17.61
CA ALA A 73 13.79 10.20 17.70
C ALA A 73 15.20 9.62 17.57
N SER A 74 15.32 8.28 17.58
CA SER A 74 16.58 7.54 17.45
C SER A 74 16.79 6.90 16.07
N ILE A 75 15.87 7.10 15.12
CA ILE A 75 16.08 6.74 13.71
C ILE A 75 17.26 7.56 13.16
N SER A 76 18.12 6.91 12.38
CA SER A 76 19.36 7.52 11.86
C SER A 76 19.39 7.73 10.34
N ASP A 77 18.65 6.91 9.61
CA ASP A 77 18.52 6.99 8.16
C ASP A 77 17.59 8.14 7.76
N ASP A 78 17.96 8.94 6.77
CA ASP A 78 17.25 10.18 6.42
C ASP A 78 15.90 9.94 5.73
N ASP A 79 15.78 8.90 4.91
CA ASP A 79 14.52 8.47 4.30
C ASP A 79 13.54 7.90 5.33
N GLU A 80 14.03 7.07 6.26
CA GLU A 80 13.24 6.60 7.40
C GLU A 80 12.80 7.76 8.30
N ILE A 81 13.69 8.72 8.61
CA ILE A 81 13.33 9.93 9.39
C ILE A 81 12.24 10.74 8.68
N ALA A 82 12.40 11.01 7.38
CA ALA A 82 11.46 11.83 6.62
C ALA A 82 10.07 11.18 6.54
N SER A 83 10.01 9.89 6.21
CA SER A 83 8.76 9.12 6.15
C SER A 83 8.06 8.99 7.50
N ALA A 84 8.81 8.72 8.58
CA ALA A 84 8.26 8.67 9.93
C ALA A 84 7.72 10.05 10.36
N THR A 85 8.48 11.12 10.12
CA THR A 85 8.07 12.49 10.44
C THR A 85 6.74 12.83 9.76
N TRP A 86 6.66 12.56 8.45
CA TRP A 86 5.42 12.77 7.70
C TRP A 86 4.26 11.95 8.26
N LEU A 87 4.48 10.69 8.63
CA LEU A 87 3.41 9.86 9.21
C LEU A 87 2.85 10.51 10.48
N PHE A 88 3.71 10.86 11.43
CA PHE A 88 3.27 11.37 12.73
C PHE A 88 2.67 12.78 12.65
N ASP A 89 3.05 13.57 11.65
CA ASP A 89 2.42 14.87 11.37
C ASP A 89 1.00 14.73 10.78
N ASN A 90 0.73 13.67 10.01
CA ASN A 90 -0.54 13.46 9.31
C ASN A 90 -1.49 12.48 10.01
N TYR A 91 -0.97 11.59 10.85
CA TYR A 91 -1.71 10.54 11.56
C TYR A 91 -1.44 10.60 13.06
N PRO A 92 -2.17 11.45 13.82
CA PRO A 92 -1.94 11.65 15.25
C PRO A 92 -2.18 10.42 16.12
N ASP A 93 -2.89 9.41 15.61
CA ASP A 93 -3.15 8.13 16.26
C ASP A 93 -2.12 7.04 15.90
N ALA A 94 -1.19 7.32 14.98
CA ALA A 94 -0.12 6.39 14.64
C ALA A 94 0.84 6.17 15.81
N GLU A 95 1.48 5.00 15.85
CA GLU A 95 2.45 4.65 16.88
C GLU A 95 3.72 4.06 16.27
N TYR A 96 4.87 4.45 16.82
CA TYR A 96 6.14 3.81 16.49
C TYR A 96 6.28 2.51 17.26
N ILE A 97 6.65 1.42 16.58
CA ILE A 97 6.81 0.10 17.18
C ILE A 97 8.19 -0.44 16.79
N SER A 98 9.09 -0.57 17.77
CA SER A 98 10.39 -1.17 17.49
C SER A 98 10.26 -2.69 17.34
N PHE A 99 11.14 -3.31 16.54
CA PHE A 99 11.21 -4.77 16.51
C PHE A 99 11.57 -5.38 17.87
N ALA A 100 12.30 -4.65 18.71
CA ALA A 100 12.58 -5.05 20.08
C ALA A 100 11.32 -5.11 20.97
N ASP A 101 10.36 -4.20 20.77
CA ASP A 101 9.09 -4.23 21.48
C ASP A 101 8.24 -5.42 21.04
N ILE A 102 8.20 -5.71 19.73
CA ILE A 102 7.51 -6.90 19.21
C ILE A 102 8.16 -8.18 19.76
N GLU A 103 9.50 -8.26 19.80
CA GLU A 103 10.23 -9.35 20.43
C GLU A 103 9.85 -9.53 21.91
N ALA A 104 9.61 -8.42 22.61
CA ALA A 104 9.18 -8.41 24.01
C ALA A 104 7.68 -8.72 24.21
N GLY A 105 6.92 -8.93 23.12
CA GLY A 105 5.51 -9.31 23.16
C GLY A 105 4.52 -8.14 23.06
N PHE A 106 4.91 -7.04 22.41
CA PHE A 106 3.99 -5.95 22.08
C PHE A 106 2.77 -6.45 21.29
N ASP A 107 1.58 -5.99 21.67
CA ASP A 107 0.32 -6.45 21.07
C ASP A 107 -0.03 -5.63 19.82
N LEU A 108 -0.15 -6.31 18.68
CA LEU A 108 -0.49 -5.70 17.39
C LEU A 108 -2.00 -5.63 17.14
N SER A 109 -2.84 -6.09 18.08
CA SER A 109 -4.30 -6.25 17.87
C SER A 109 -5.07 -4.94 17.67
N GLU A 110 -4.54 -3.81 18.15
CA GLU A 110 -5.16 -2.49 17.95
C GLU A 110 -4.78 -1.84 16.60
N PHE A 111 -3.86 -2.45 15.85
CA PHE A 111 -3.37 -1.92 14.59
C PHE A 111 -4.14 -2.48 13.41
N ARG A 112 -4.31 -1.64 12.40
CA ARG A 112 -4.93 -2.01 11.13
C ARG A 112 -3.89 -2.18 10.03
N VAL A 113 -2.89 -1.32 10.05
CA VAL A 113 -1.81 -1.29 9.06
C VAL A 113 -0.49 -1.19 9.80
N LEU A 114 0.48 -2.02 9.42
CA LEU A 114 1.87 -1.80 9.76
C LEU A 114 2.59 -1.28 8.53
N TRP A 115 3.30 -0.16 8.69
CA TRP A 115 4.16 0.40 7.68
C TRP A 115 5.60 0.20 8.09
N TRP A 116 6.39 -0.44 7.22
CA TRP A 116 7.84 -0.48 7.36
C TRP A 116 8.50 0.12 6.14
N HIS A 117 9.13 1.27 6.35
CA HIS A 117 10.13 1.81 5.43
C HIS A 117 11.50 1.38 5.95
N TYR A 118 12.25 0.66 5.12
CA TYR A 118 13.59 0.21 5.47
C TYR A 118 14.50 0.54 4.30
N ASP A 119 15.49 1.38 4.59
CA ASP A 119 16.46 1.79 3.61
C ASP A 119 17.91 1.56 4.08
N LYS A 120 18.77 1.21 3.13
CA LYS A 120 20.16 0.83 3.36
C LYS A 120 21.07 1.43 2.31
N ASP A 121 22.07 2.17 2.79
CA ASP A 121 23.08 2.89 2.00
C ASP A 121 24.47 2.23 2.01
N ASP A 122 24.56 0.95 2.42
CA ASP A 122 25.82 0.27 2.73
C ASP A 122 26.19 -0.91 1.79
N ASP A 123 25.58 -0.96 0.59
CA ASP A 123 25.61 -2.08 -0.36
C ASP A 123 25.06 -3.41 0.22
N ASN A 124 24.42 -3.39 1.40
CA ASN A 124 23.88 -4.57 2.05
C ASN A 124 22.36 -4.45 2.32
N PRO A 125 21.51 -4.77 1.33
CA PRO A 125 20.04 -4.70 1.45
C PRO A 125 19.44 -5.88 2.23
N GLU A 126 20.20 -6.50 3.13
CA GLU A 126 19.70 -7.60 3.97
C GLU A 126 18.77 -7.06 5.06
N LEU A 127 17.71 -7.82 5.34
CA LEU A 127 16.83 -7.54 6.47
C LEU A 127 17.63 -7.64 7.78
N PRO A 128 17.35 -6.75 8.76
CA PRO A 128 18.07 -6.71 10.02
C PRO A 128 17.72 -7.92 10.88
N ALA A 129 18.69 -8.42 11.66
CA ALA A 129 18.52 -9.64 12.46
C ALA A 129 17.39 -9.54 13.50
N GLU A 130 17.15 -8.33 14.02
CA GLU A 130 16.08 -8.00 14.95
C GLU A 130 14.69 -8.24 14.34
N ALA A 131 14.52 -8.00 13.04
CA ALA A 131 13.27 -8.28 12.32
C ALA A 131 13.11 -9.79 12.02
N LEU A 132 14.18 -10.58 12.11
CA LEU A 132 14.20 -11.99 11.69
C LEU A 132 14.06 -12.98 12.86
N THR A 133 13.88 -12.49 14.09
CA THR A 133 13.67 -13.38 15.24
C THR A 133 12.36 -14.15 15.10
N THR A 134 12.29 -15.33 15.71
CA THR A 134 11.09 -16.17 15.62
C THR A 134 9.85 -15.46 16.19
N ASN A 135 9.99 -14.67 17.25
CA ASN A 135 8.84 -13.98 17.86
C ASN A 135 8.36 -12.85 16.96
N VAL A 136 9.27 -12.04 16.40
CA VAL A 136 8.91 -10.92 15.50
C VAL A 136 8.27 -11.42 14.21
N VAL A 137 8.88 -12.42 13.57
CA VAL A 137 8.31 -13.05 12.37
C VAL A 137 6.94 -13.63 12.68
N SER A 138 6.79 -14.40 13.77
CA SER A 138 5.50 -14.99 14.13
C SER A 138 4.42 -13.94 14.43
N ALA A 139 4.77 -12.85 15.11
CA ALA A 139 3.83 -11.77 15.43
C ALA A 139 3.31 -11.09 14.15
N ILE A 140 4.19 -10.74 13.23
CA ILE A 140 3.81 -10.06 11.98
C ILE A 140 3.12 -11.05 11.01
N THR A 141 3.57 -12.31 10.93
CA THR A 141 2.85 -13.37 10.20
C THR A 141 1.42 -13.50 10.71
N ASN A 142 1.22 -13.59 12.03
CA ASN A 142 -0.12 -13.71 12.61
C ASN A 142 -0.95 -12.44 12.38
N PHE A 143 -0.37 -11.26 12.54
CA PHE A 143 -1.04 -9.99 12.24
C PHE A 143 -1.57 -9.96 10.81
N HIS A 144 -0.72 -10.29 9.83
CA HIS A 144 -1.09 -10.29 8.42
C HIS A 144 -2.05 -11.43 8.07
N ALA A 145 -1.89 -12.61 8.69
CA ALA A 145 -2.77 -13.75 8.51
C ALA A 145 -4.21 -13.43 8.92
N ASN A 146 -4.39 -12.66 10.00
CA ASN A 146 -5.69 -12.23 10.52
C ASN A 146 -6.19 -10.90 9.91
N GLY A 147 -5.76 -10.58 8.68
CA GLY A 147 -6.29 -9.44 7.92
C GLY A 147 -5.49 -8.16 8.04
N GLY A 148 -4.47 -8.08 8.89
CA GLY A 148 -3.65 -6.87 9.06
C GLY A 148 -2.95 -6.42 7.78
N GLY A 149 -3.05 -5.14 7.45
CA GLY A 149 -2.46 -4.57 6.24
C GLY A 149 -0.96 -4.30 6.39
N LEU A 150 -0.17 -4.50 5.32
CA LEU A 150 1.26 -4.17 5.31
C LEU A 150 1.57 -3.14 4.22
N LEU A 151 2.20 -2.04 4.58
CA LEU A 151 2.88 -1.15 3.62
C LEU A 151 4.38 -1.37 3.76
N LEU A 152 5.05 -1.77 2.69
CA LEU A 152 6.47 -2.08 2.68
C LEU A 152 7.18 -1.29 1.59
N ASN A 153 8.19 -0.51 1.97
CA ASN A 153 9.00 0.28 1.04
C ASN A 153 10.41 -0.31 0.93
N THR A 154 10.97 -0.23 -0.28
CA THR A 154 12.38 -0.54 -0.56
C THR A 154 12.77 -1.93 -0.03
N HIS A 155 13.74 -2.08 0.87
CA HIS A 155 14.23 -3.40 1.26
C HIS A 155 13.26 -4.15 2.19
N ALA A 156 12.33 -3.46 2.84
CA ALA A 156 11.30 -4.06 3.68
C ALA A 156 10.39 -5.04 2.91
N ILE A 157 10.31 -4.90 1.57
CA ILE A 157 9.49 -5.77 0.71
C ILE A 157 9.90 -7.24 0.81
N GLU A 158 11.18 -7.53 1.11
CA GLU A 158 11.63 -8.90 1.30
C GLU A 158 10.88 -9.63 2.42
N TYR A 159 10.32 -8.87 3.37
CA TYR A 159 9.62 -9.43 4.51
C TYR A 159 8.39 -10.25 4.11
N LEU A 160 7.82 -10.03 2.91
CA LEU A 160 6.76 -10.88 2.35
C LEU A 160 7.22 -12.33 2.13
N TRP A 161 8.49 -12.58 1.84
CA TRP A 161 9.05 -13.93 1.80
C TRP A 161 9.36 -14.45 3.20
N THR A 162 9.87 -13.59 4.08
CA THR A 162 10.18 -13.93 5.48
C THR A 162 8.96 -14.46 6.24
N ILE A 163 7.81 -13.82 6.08
CA ILE A 163 6.56 -14.23 6.75
C ILE A 163 5.83 -15.37 6.01
N GLY A 164 6.33 -15.80 4.85
CA GLY A 164 5.72 -16.83 4.01
C GLY A 164 4.56 -16.35 3.15
N ARG A 165 4.27 -15.04 3.09
CA ARG A 165 3.21 -14.49 2.24
C ARG A 165 3.50 -14.75 0.76
N ILE A 166 4.76 -14.66 0.34
CA ILE A 166 5.22 -15.08 -0.99
C ILE A 166 6.21 -16.22 -0.83
N THR A 167 5.89 -17.37 -1.43
CA THR A 167 6.74 -18.57 -1.39
C THR A 167 7.46 -18.84 -2.71
N ASP A 168 6.99 -18.22 -3.79
CA ASP A 168 7.62 -18.29 -5.10
C ASP A 168 9.03 -17.71 -5.08
N ASN A 169 9.99 -18.45 -5.65
CA ASN A 169 11.38 -18.03 -5.76
C ASN A 169 11.60 -17.13 -6.99
N ILE A 170 10.88 -16.00 -7.02
CA ILE A 170 10.98 -14.99 -8.05
C ILE A 170 12.34 -14.27 -7.93
N GLY A 171 12.96 -13.92 -9.06
CA GLY A 171 14.20 -13.15 -9.06
C GLY A 171 14.01 -11.79 -8.40
N LYS A 172 14.95 -11.39 -7.54
CA LYS A 172 14.94 -10.11 -6.82
C LYS A 172 16.17 -9.30 -7.25
N LEU A 173 15.96 -8.06 -7.66
CA LEU A 173 17.01 -7.06 -7.80
C LEU A 173 16.88 -6.08 -6.65
N LYS A 174 17.98 -5.85 -5.94
CA LYS A 174 18.04 -4.93 -4.80
C LYS A 174 19.19 -3.94 -5.01
N GLY A 175 18.88 -2.66 -4.99
CA GLY A 175 19.87 -1.57 -4.97
C GLY A 175 19.98 -1.02 -3.55
N ALA A 176 21.20 -0.82 -3.06
CA ALA A 176 21.54 -0.26 -1.74
C ALA A 176 22.89 0.48 -1.81
N GLY A 177 23.26 0.93 -3.01
CA GLY A 177 24.57 1.51 -3.27
C GLY A 177 24.53 3.02 -3.02
N ALA A 178 25.70 3.64 -2.88
CA ALA A 178 25.83 5.03 -2.45
C ALA A 178 25.10 6.11 -3.30
N GLY A 179 24.47 5.77 -4.43
CA GLY A 179 23.80 6.74 -5.29
C GLY A 179 24.71 7.50 -6.26
N PHE A 180 24.10 8.43 -7.00
CA PHE A 180 24.78 9.28 -7.98
C PHE A 180 23.93 10.50 -8.37
N SER A 181 24.60 11.57 -8.83
CA SER A 181 23.90 12.71 -9.43
C SER A 181 23.39 12.37 -10.83
N ASN A 182 22.12 12.66 -11.08
CA ASN A 182 21.48 12.52 -12.38
C ASN A 182 20.65 13.78 -12.70
N GLY A 183 20.57 14.18 -13.98
CA GLY A 183 19.80 15.32 -14.47
C GLY A 183 18.36 15.01 -14.90
N ASP A 184 17.95 13.74 -14.87
CA ASP A 184 16.65 13.28 -15.38
C ASP A 184 15.53 13.38 -14.34
N THR A 185 14.29 13.10 -14.72
CA THR A 185 13.20 12.84 -13.77
C THR A 185 12.93 11.34 -13.78
N TRP A 186 12.84 10.71 -12.61
CA TRP A 186 12.45 9.30 -12.51
C TRP A 186 10.99 9.18 -12.14
N SER A 187 10.31 8.25 -12.81
CA SER A 187 8.87 8.04 -12.66
C SER A 187 8.56 6.55 -12.48
N VAL A 188 7.40 6.26 -11.93
CA VAL A 188 6.80 4.93 -12.01
C VAL A 188 5.89 4.83 -13.23
N GLY A 189 6.04 3.76 -14.02
CA GLY A 189 5.11 3.41 -15.09
C GLY A 189 3.93 2.61 -14.54
N ILE A 190 2.71 3.02 -14.88
CA ILE A 190 1.46 2.47 -14.31
C ILE A 190 0.53 1.84 -15.35
N ASN A 191 1.00 1.62 -16.58
CA ASN A 191 0.27 0.84 -17.57
C ASN A 191 1.10 -0.36 -18.05
N ILE A 192 0.92 -1.48 -17.35
CA ILE A 192 1.76 -2.66 -17.41
C ILE A 192 1.61 -3.36 -18.77
N GLY A 193 2.74 -3.64 -19.43
CA GLY A 193 2.74 -4.19 -20.79
C GLY A 193 2.06 -3.31 -21.84
N LEU A 194 1.78 -2.03 -21.52
CA LEU A 194 0.90 -1.12 -22.27
C LEU A 194 -0.55 -1.62 -22.43
N VAL A 195 -0.96 -2.63 -21.66
CA VAL A 195 -2.28 -3.28 -21.75
C VAL A 195 -3.08 -3.09 -20.46
N HIS A 196 -2.45 -3.29 -19.29
CA HIS A 196 -3.13 -3.22 -17.99
C HIS A 196 -2.91 -1.85 -17.36
N ASP A 197 -3.95 -1.04 -17.34
CA ASP A 197 -3.93 0.33 -16.86
C ASP A 197 -4.28 0.42 -15.37
N GLU A 198 -3.27 0.70 -14.54
CA GLU A 198 -3.39 0.79 -13.08
C GLU A 198 -3.73 2.22 -12.61
N SER A 199 -3.94 3.18 -13.52
CA SER A 199 -4.28 4.58 -13.17
C SER A 199 -5.54 4.76 -12.33
N THR A 200 -6.39 3.74 -12.26
CA THR A 200 -7.63 3.75 -11.45
C THR A 200 -7.47 3.02 -10.12
N HIS A 201 -6.30 2.46 -9.84
CA HIS A 201 -6.02 1.86 -8.54
C HIS A 201 -6.07 2.93 -7.44
N PRO A 202 -6.68 2.68 -6.28
CA PRO A 202 -6.79 3.68 -5.22
C PRO A 202 -5.45 4.30 -4.78
N VAL A 203 -4.37 3.52 -4.80
CA VAL A 203 -2.99 4.01 -4.50
C VAL A 203 -2.56 5.18 -5.40
N TYR A 204 -3.12 5.31 -6.61
CA TYR A 204 -2.77 6.39 -7.53
C TYR A 204 -3.88 7.44 -7.69
N GLN A 205 -4.88 7.43 -6.81
CA GLN A 205 -5.97 8.38 -6.87
C GLN A 205 -5.47 9.81 -6.68
N GLY A 206 -5.99 10.75 -7.48
CA GLY A 206 -5.67 12.18 -7.32
C GLY A 206 -4.31 12.63 -7.89
N LEU A 207 -3.44 11.70 -8.29
CA LEU A 207 -2.14 12.01 -8.86
C LEU A 207 -2.22 12.48 -10.32
N ASP A 208 -1.34 13.40 -10.67
CA ASP A 208 -1.15 13.86 -12.05
C ASP A 208 -0.40 12.82 -12.88
N ILE A 209 -1.11 12.20 -13.81
CA ILE A 209 -0.56 11.18 -14.71
C ILE A 209 -0.05 11.86 -15.98
N ILE A 210 1.24 11.68 -16.26
CA ILE A 210 1.86 12.13 -17.50
C ILE A 210 1.79 11.00 -18.53
N GLN A 211 1.47 11.36 -19.77
CA GLN A 211 1.46 10.43 -20.90
C GLN A 211 2.42 10.93 -21.99
N PRO A 212 3.74 10.63 -21.86
CA PRO A 212 4.73 11.09 -22.83
C PRO A 212 4.58 10.40 -24.19
N ASP A 213 4.05 9.18 -24.20
CA ASP A 213 3.79 8.37 -25.39
C ASP A 213 2.62 7.38 -25.12
N ALA A 214 2.78 6.09 -25.42
CA ALA A 214 1.80 5.08 -25.04
C ALA A 214 1.84 4.76 -23.52
N ARG A 215 2.93 5.11 -22.83
CA ARG A 215 3.11 4.94 -21.40
C ARG A 215 2.32 5.95 -20.60
N LYS A 216 1.88 5.54 -19.41
CA LYS A 216 1.35 6.39 -18.36
C LYS A 216 2.33 6.33 -17.20
N ILE A 217 2.80 7.49 -16.76
CA ILE A 217 3.85 7.60 -15.76
C ILE A 217 3.47 8.62 -14.69
N ILE A 218 3.96 8.42 -13.48
CA ILE A 218 3.85 9.36 -12.36
C ILE A 218 5.28 9.73 -11.95
N PRO A 219 5.72 10.98 -12.12
CA PRO A 219 7.03 11.43 -11.63
C PRO A 219 7.15 11.30 -10.11
N LEU A 220 8.29 10.83 -9.63
CA LEU A 220 8.52 10.62 -8.19
C LEU A 220 9.75 11.36 -7.67
N ILE A 221 10.80 11.50 -8.49
CA ILE A 221 12.00 12.25 -8.11
C ILE A 221 12.60 13.04 -9.28
N GLY A 222 12.92 14.30 -9.00
CA GLY A 222 13.47 15.26 -9.97
C GLY A 222 14.99 15.16 -10.16
N PRO A 223 15.58 16.09 -10.92
CA PRO A 223 17.03 16.23 -11.05
C PRO A 223 17.74 16.43 -9.70
N GLY A 224 18.90 15.80 -9.52
CA GLY A 224 19.69 15.83 -8.29
C GLY A 224 20.45 14.53 -8.01
N TYR A 225 21.04 14.46 -6.82
CA TYR A 225 21.55 13.24 -6.20
C TYR A 225 20.39 12.32 -5.85
N ARG A 226 20.58 11.03 -6.15
CA ARG A 226 19.61 9.96 -5.95
C ARG A 226 20.35 8.72 -5.52
N GLU A 227 19.75 7.96 -4.63
CA GLU A 227 20.37 6.77 -4.05
C GLU A 227 20.18 5.54 -4.93
N ASP A 228 19.07 5.48 -5.69
CA ASP A 228 18.65 4.31 -6.47
C ASP A 228 18.45 3.05 -5.59
N HIS A 229 18.03 3.26 -4.35
CA HIS A 229 17.67 2.17 -3.45
C HIS A 229 16.36 1.55 -3.88
N ASN A 230 16.40 0.29 -4.32
CA ASN A 230 15.26 -0.37 -4.94
C ASN A 230 15.12 -1.82 -4.50
N PHE A 231 13.90 -2.33 -4.65
CA PHE A 231 13.59 -3.75 -4.55
C PHE A 231 12.58 -4.09 -5.64
N VAL A 232 13.06 -4.61 -6.77
CA VAL A 232 12.21 -4.97 -7.91
C VAL A 232 12.29 -6.45 -8.19
N LEU A 233 11.18 -7.02 -8.64
CA LEU A 233 11.12 -8.43 -9.02
C LEU A 233 11.36 -8.59 -10.52
N TRP A 234 12.26 -9.51 -10.88
CA TRP A 234 12.48 -9.95 -12.26
C TRP A 234 11.58 -11.14 -12.57
N ILE A 235 10.54 -10.90 -13.35
CA ILE A 235 9.43 -11.83 -13.56
C ILE A 235 9.61 -12.64 -14.86
N GLY A 236 10.09 -12.01 -15.94
CA GLY A 236 10.08 -12.62 -17.27
C GLY A 236 10.83 -13.95 -17.34
N ASP A 237 12.04 -13.99 -16.77
CA ASP A 237 12.85 -15.21 -16.74
C ASP A 237 12.29 -16.30 -15.80
N TYR A 238 11.59 -15.91 -14.72
CA TYR A 238 11.07 -16.85 -13.72
C TYR A 238 10.08 -17.85 -14.34
N TYR A 239 9.15 -17.36 -15.16
CA TYR A 239 8.15 -18.22 -15.81
C TYR A 239 8.68 -18.94 -17.06
N GLY A 240 9.91 -18.63 -17.51
CA GLY A 240 10.48 -19.22 -18.72
C GLY A 240 9.69 -18.90 -19.99
N ILE A 241 8.91 -17.82 -19.99
CA ILE A 241 8.13 -17.31 -21.12
C ILE A 241 8.59 -15.89 -21.44
N GLY A 242 8.55 -15.51 -22.72
CA GLY A 242 9.07 -14.19 -23.13
C GLY A 242 8.34 -13.03 -22.45
N ASN A 243 9.09 -11.98 -22.11
CA ASN A 243 8.64 -10.83 -21.30
C ASN A 243 7.41 -10.09 -21.84
N ALA A 244 7.15 -10.15 -23.14
CA ALA A 244 5.98 -9.51 -23.76
C ALA A 244 4.71 -10.37 -23.66
N ASN A 245 4.79 -11.58 -23.10
CA ASN A 245 3.66 -12.50 -23.01
C ASN A 245 2.79 -12.17 -21.80
N GLU A 246 1.54 -11.77 -22.05
CA GLU A 246 0.53 -11.44 -21.02
C GLU A 246 0.24 -12.59 -20.03
N GLN A 247 0.61 -13.83 -20.38
CA GLN A 247 0.54 -14.96 -19.44
C GLN A 247 1.39 -14.70 -18.18
N VAL A 248 2.45 -13.90 -18.26
CA VAL A 248 3.22 -13.47 -17.08
C VAL A 248 2.33 -12.73 -16.07
N TYR A 249 1.59 -11.71 -16.54
CA TYR A 249 0.65 -10.96 -15.71
C TYR A 249 -0.45 -11.88 -15.15
N SER A 250 -0.99 -12.75 -16.00
CA SER A 250 -2.05 -13.68 -15.61
C SER A 250 -1.60 -14.66 -14.52
N ASN A 251 -0.37 -15.17 -14.56
CA ASN A 251 0.17 -16.06 -13.54
C ASN A 251 0.35 -15.33 -12.20
N LEU A 252 0.90 -14.13 -12.22
CA LEU A 252 1.05 -13.32 -11.01
C LEU A 252 -0.30 -13.01 -10.38
N PHE A 253 -1.23 -12.49 -11.18
CA PHE A 253 -2.52 -12.02 -10.68
C PHE A 253 -3.40 -13.17 -10.20
N ASN A 254 -3.54 -14.23 -10.99
CA ASN A 254 -4.48 -15.30 -10.70
C ASN A 254 -3.90 -16.35 -9.74
N ASP A 255 -2.63 -16.73 -9.91
CA ASP A 255 -2.03 -17.85 -9.20
C ASP A 255 -1.29 -17.38 -7.95
N ALA A 256 -0.36 -16.42 -8.10
CA ALA A 256 0.44 -15.91 -6.98
C ALA A 256 -0.31 -14.88 -6.10
N LYS A 257 -1.49 -14.42 -6.55
CA LYS A 257 -2.26 -13.33 -5.93
C LYS A 257 -1.43 -12.06 -5.78
N LEU A 258 -0.65 -11.74 -6.82
CA LEU A 258 0.18 -10.54 -6.92
C LEU A 258 -0.32 -9.69 -8.10
N ARG A 259 -0.76 -8.47 -7.81
CA ARG A 259 -1.14 -7.50 -8.84
C ARG A 259 0.01 -6.52 -9.05
N ILE A 260 0.52 -6.45 -10.28
CA ILE A 260 1.51 -5.46 -10.66
C ILE A 260 0.85 -4.07 -10.61
N LEU A 261 1.37 -3.16 -9.80
CA LEU A 261 0.89 -1.78 -9.72
C LEU A 261 1.81 -0.79 -10.42
N GLY A 262 3.09 -1.12 -10.57
CA GLY A 262 4.04 -0.23 -11.20
C GLY A 262 5.34 -0.91 -11.63
N VAL A 263 5.95 -0.34 -12.65
CA VAL A 263 7.25 -0.73 -13.22
C VAL A 263 8.14 0.49 -13.35
N TRP A 264 9.44 0.29 -13.61
CA TRP A 264 10.28 1.38 -14.10
C TRP A 264 9.67 1.99 -15.36
N ASP A 265 9.63 3.32 -15.45
CA ASP A 265 8.91 4.03 -16.52
C ASP A 265 9.39 3.72 -17.94
N GLY A 266 10.61 3.24 -18.11
CA GLY A 266 11.14 2.75 -19.40
C GLY A 266 10.61 1.38 -19.83
N ILE A 267 9.95 0.65 -18.94
CA ILE A 267 9.52 -0.74 -19.17
C ILE A 267 8.11 -0.77 -19.76
N THR A 268 7.99 -1.43 -20.90
CA THR A 268 6.73 -1.53 -21.66
C THR A 268 6.27 -2.98 -21.84
N ASP A 269 6.85 -3.91 -21.10
CA ASP A 269 6.53 -5.34 -21.11
C ASP A 269 6.31 -5.85 -19.67
N TYR A 270 6.30 -7.16 -19.45
CA TYR A 270 6.12 -7.81 -18.15
C TYR A 270 7.44 -8.31 -17.55
N TRP A 271 8.58 -7.75 -17.98
CA TRP A 271 9.91 -8.19 -17.54
C TRP A 271 10.11 -8.08 -16.03
N MET A 272 9.58 -7.01 -15.43
CA MET A 272 9.82 -6.68 -14.03
C MET A 272 8.58 -6.07 -13.36
N MET A 273 8.61 -6.04 -12.03
CA MET A 273 7.58 -5.46 -11.17
C MET A 273 8.27 -4.68 -10.04
N ALA A 274 7.93 -3.41 -9.88
CA ALA A 274 8.54 -2.53 -8.87
C ALA A 274 7.55 -2.22 -7.73
N ASN A 275 6.34 -1.79 -8.09
CA ASN A 275 5.25 -1.61 -7.13
C ASN A 275 4.22 -2.70 -7.36
N PHE A 276 3.69 -3.27 -6.28
CA PHE A 276 2.70 -4.34 -6.38
C PHE A 276 1.82 -4.47 -5.15
N GLU A 277 0.67 -5.09 -5.35
CA GLU A 277 -0.24 -5.51 -4.30
C GLU A 277 -0.15 -7.03 -4.11
N ALA A 278 0.12 -7.46 -2.90
CA ALA A 278 -0.08 -8.84 -2.47
C ALA A 278 -1.52 -8.97 -1.93
N MET A 279 -2.43 -9.48 -2.76
CA MET A 279 -3.86 -9.59 -2.46
C MET A 279 -4.15 -10.70 -1.43
N PRO A 280 -5.27 -10.69 -0.71
CA PRO A 280 -5.60 -11.78 0.21
C PRO A 280 -5.57 -13.16 -0.46
N ASN A 281 -5.13 -14.18 0.28
CA ASN A 281 -5.13 -15.58 -0.14
C ASN A 281 -5.67 -16.48 1.00
N GLU A 282 -5.59 -17.81 0.84
CA GLU A 282 -6.14 -18.75 1.83
C GLU A 282 -5.40 -18.76 3.18
N GLU A 283 -4.13 -18.36 3.20
CA GLU A 283 -3.28 -18.33 4.41
C GLU A 283 -3.19 -16.94 5.03
N PHE A 284 -3.34 -15.89 4.21
CA PHE A 284 -3.23 -14.50 4.58
C PHE A 284 -4.45 -13.71 4.15
N GLU A 285 -5.30 -13.36 5.10
CA GLU A 285 -6.46 -12.49 4.85
C GLU A 285 -6.03 -11.03 4.60
N GLY A 286 -4.84 -10.65 5.05
CA GLY A 286 -4.31 -9.29 4.91
C GLY A 286 -3.88 -8.97 3.47
N THR A 287 -4.00 -7.69 3.12
CA THR A 287 -3.44 -7.13 1.88
C THR A 287 -2.10 -6.46 2.18
N ALA A 288 -1.13 -6.56 1.27
CA ALA A 288 0.11 -5.78 1.34
C ALA A 288 0.30 -4.91 0.11
N ILE A 289 0.78 -3.68 0.29
CA ILE A 289 1.29 -2.82 -0.77
C ILE A 289 2.81 -2.76 -0.64
N ALA A 290 3.50 -3.13 -1.70
CA ALA A 290 4.95 -3.09 -1.81
C ALA A 290 5.34 -2.00 -2.82
N ILE A 291 6.18 -1.05 -2.39
CA ILE A 291 6.67 0.06 -3.22
C ILE A 291 8.20 -0.02 -3.26
N GLY A 292 8.74 -0.64 -4.31
CA GLY A 292 10.17 -0.93 -4.44
C GLY A 292 10.87 -0.18 -5.55
N ILE A 293 10.18 0.74 -6.22
CA ILE A 293 10.78 1.59 -7.25
C ILE A 293 11.81 2.53 -6.62
N GLY A 294 13.05 2.55 -7.13
CA GLY A 294 14.13 3.39 -6.58
C GLY A 294 13.98 4.89 -6.83
N ALA A 295 12.85 5.30 -7.42
CA ALA A 295 12.45 6.69 -7.53
C ALA A 295 11.65 7.16 -6.29
N PHE A 296 11.29 6.25 -5.38
CA PHE A 296 10.49 6.53 -4.19
C PHE A 296 11.39 6.85 -2.98
N GLU A 297 12.13 7.95 -3.09
CA GLU A 297 13.08 8.47 -2.10
C GLU A 297 12.40 9.63 -1.35
N TRP A 298 12.21 9.45 -0.04
CA TRP A 298 11.55 10.41 0.85
C TRP A 298 12.41 11.63 1.19
N ASN A 299 13.75 11.48 1.19
CA ASN A 299 14.66 12.57 1.43
C ASN A 299 15.73 12.66 0.33
N GLN A 300 15.44 13.41 -0.74
CA GLN A 300 16.43 13.69 -1.76
C GLN A 300 17.68 14.35 -1.15
N ASN A 301 18.85 13.68 -1.21
CA ASN A 301 20.02 14.13 -0.44
C ASN A 301 20.59 15.48 -0.92
N ASP A 302 20.18 15.97 -2.10
CA ASP A 302 20.43 17.34 -2.53
C ASP A 302 19.21 18.05 -3.13
N GLY A 303 19.16 19.37 -2.94
CA GLY A 303 18.09 20.19 -3.52
C GLY A 303 16.73 19.98 -2.86
N THR A 304 15.68 20.08 -3.66
CA THR A 304 14.29 19.87 -3.23
C THR A 304 13.63 19.00 -4.26
N ASN A 305 13.09 17.86 -3.83
CA ASN A 305 12.35 16.99 -4.73
C ASN A 305 11.08 17.71 -5.22
N LEU A 306 11.00 17.94 -6.52
CA LEU A 306 9.86 18.61 -7.17
C LEU A 306 8.57 17.78 -7.12
N TYR A 307 8.67 16.50 -6.78
CA TYR A 307 7.58 15.53 -6.79
C TYR A 307 7.36 14.88 -5.43
N GLN A 308 7.83 15.50 -4.35
CA GLN A 308 7.61 15.03 -2.97
C GLN A 308 6.11 14.79 -2.70
N ASP A 309 5.25 15.71 -3.13
CA ASP A 309 3.79 15.59 -2.98
C ASP A 309 3.24 14.27 -3.58
N ASN A 310 3.84 13.74 -4.65
CA ASN A 310 3.41 12.46 -5.24
C ASN A 310 3.80 11.27 -4.36
N ILE A 311 4.97 11.31 -3.71
CA ILE A 311 5.44 10.27 -2.78
C ILE A 311 4.53 10.25 -1.54
N GLU A 312 4.23 11.43 -1.01
CA GLU A 312 3.32 11.60 0.13
C GLU A 312 1.90 11.12 -0.21
N GLU A 313 1.34 11.54 -1.35
CA GLU A 313 -0.01 11.17 -1.76
C GLU A 313 -0.13 9.67 -2.08
N ILE A 314 0.87 9.04 -2.72
CA ILE A 314 0.90 7.58 -2.92
C ILE A 314 0.90 6.85 -1.56
N THR A 315 1.70 7.34 -0.61
CA THR A 315 1.79 6.75 0.74
C THR A 315 0.46 6.88 1.47
N GLN A 316 -0.13 8.08 1.48
CA GLN A 316 -1.43 8.33 2.07
C GLN A 316 -2.49 7.40 1.47
N ASN A 317 -2.55 7.32 0.14
CA ASN A 317 -3.51 6.47 -0.55
C ASN A 317 -3.28 4.98 -0.27
N ALA A 318 -2.04 4.52 -0.14
CA ALA A 318 -1.74 3.15 0.24
C ALA A 318 -2.19 2.84 1.69
N LEU A 319 -1.91 3.73 2.64
CA LEU A 319 -2.36 3.59 4.03
C LEU A 319 -3.88 3.58 4.13
N GLU A 320 -4.57 4.52 3.48
CA GLU A 320 -6.03 4.59 3.49
C GLU A 320 -6.67 3.40 2.77
N TYR A 321 -6.09 2.96 1.66
CA TYR A 321 -6.52 1.75 0.97
C TYR A 321 -6.43 0.53 1.89
N LEU A 322 -5.27 0.31 2.51
CA LEU A 322 -5.03 -0.82 3.41
C LEU A 322 -5.95 -0.78 4.62
N LYS A 323 -6.31 0.39 5.17
CA LYS A 323 -7.30 0.49 6.26
C LYS A 323 -8.66 -0.11 5.90
N THR A 324 -9.04 -0.10 4.63
CA THR A 324 -10.34 -0.61 4.15
C THR A 324 -10.36 -2.08 3.74
N ARG A 325 -9.19 -2.76 3.75
CA ARG A 325 -9.07 -4.14 3.29
C ARG A 325 -9.49 -5.22 4.27
#